data_AF-A0A9F2R1C1-F1
#
_entry.id   AF-A0A9F2R1C1-F1
#
_cell.length_a   1.000
_cell.length_b   1.000
_cell.length_c   1.000
_cell.angle_alpha   90.00
_cell.angle_beta   90.00
_cell.angle_gamma   90.00
#
_symmetry.space_group_name_H-M   'P 1'
#
loop_
_entity.id
_entity.type
_entity.pdbx_description
1 polymer ?
#
loop_
_entity_poly.entity_id
_entity_poly.type
_entity_poly.pdbx_seq_one_letter_code
_entity_poly.pdbx_strand_id
1 'polypeptide(L)'
;MNGMRVVLVFALSIGALVIYFIDSSNPIESCQNFYKDFTLQIDMAFNVFFLLYFGLRFIAANDKLWFWLEVNSVVDFFTVPPVFVSVYLNRSWLGLRFLRALRLIQFSEILQFLNILKTSNSIKLVNLCSIFISTWLTAAGFIHLVENSGDPWENFQNNQALTYWECVYLLMVTMSTVGYGDVYAKTTLGRLFMVFFILGGLAMFASYVPEIIELIGNRKKYGGSYSAVSGRKQCLRATCQKLLLSSLIGRNTAELIIQPEAE
;
A
#
# COMPACT_ATOMS: atom_id res chain seq x y z
N MET A 1 3.28 11.93 23.50
CA MET A 1 2.98 10.55 23.93
C MET A 1 2.16 9.74 22.91
N ASN A 2 1.34 10.39 22.07
CA ASN A 2 0.53 9.70 21.06
C ASN A 2 1.38 9.15 19.87
N GLY A 3 2.46 9.83 19.49
CA GLY A 3 3.46 9.42 18.47
C GLY A 3 3.91 7.95 18.59
N MET A 4 4.47 7.62 19.75
CA MET A 4 5.11 6.33 20.00
C MET A 4 4.13 5.15 19.91
N ARG A 5 2.89 5.34 20.37
CA ARG A 5 1.85 4.29 20.32
C ARG A 5 1.50 3.93 18.88
N VAL A 6 1.39 4.93 18.01
CA VAL A 6 1.03 4.74 16.60
C VAL A 6 2.14 4.01 15.85
N VAL A 7 3.41 4.41 16.05
CA VAL A 7 4.56 3.72 15.47
C VAL A 7 4.63 2.26 15.90
N LEU A 8 4.37 2.00 17.19
CA LEU A 8 4.42 0.66 17.75
C LEU A 8 3.33 -0.24 17.14
N VAL A 9 2.07 0.24 17.07
CA VAL A 9 0.97 -0.50 16.41
C VAL A 9 1.33 -0.82 14.97
N PHE A 10 1.92 0.13 14.25
CA PHE A 10 2.32 -0.08 12.86
C PHE A 10 3.44 -1.11 12.71
N ALA A 11 4.51 -1.00 13.50
CA ALA A 11 5.62 -1.96 13.46
C ALA A 11 5.14 -3.38 13.78
N LEU A 12 4.27 -3.53 14.78
CA LEU A 12 3.66 -4.81 15.13
C LEU A 12 2.74 -5.33 14.01
N SER A 13 2.04 -4.44 13.28
CA SER A 13 1.19 -4.85 12.15
C SER A 13 2.01 -5.41 10.98
N ILE A 14 3.15 -4.78 10.67
CA ILE A 14 4.10 -5.31 9.69
C ILE A 14 4.65 -6.66 10.18
N GLY A 15 5.07 -6.75 11.44
CA GLY A 15 5.56 -7.99 12.03
C GLY A 15 4.55 -9.14 11.91
N ALA A 16 3.28 -8.87 12.22
CA ALA A 16 2.20 -9.85 12.11
C ALA A 16 1.91 -10.27 10.65
N LEU A 17 2.14 -9.39 9.68
CA LEU A 17 2.04 -9.70 8.25
C LEU A 17 3.24 -10.54 7.76
N VAL A 18 4.45 -10.24 8.25
CA VAL A 18 5.65 -11.05 7.96
C VAL A 18 5.51 -12.46 8.52
N ILE A 19 4.97 -12.61 9.73
CA ILE A 19 4.64 -13.93 10.28
C ILE A 19 3.67 -14.68 9.37
N TYR A 20 2.64 -14.01 8.84
CA TYR A 20 1.74 -14.62 7.86
C TYR A 20 2.49 -15.09 6.59
N PHE A 21 3.44 -14.32 6.06
CA PHE A 21 4.23 -14.76 4.91
C PHE A 21 5.09 -15.98 5.23
N ILE A 22 5.67 -16.06 6.43
CA ILE A 22 6.42 -17.24 6.88
C ILE A 22 5.47 -18.45 6.98
N ASP A 23 4.32 -18.29 7.63
CA ASP A 23 3.32 -19.35 7.80
C ASP A 23 2.68 -19.78 6.48
N SER A 24 2.61 -18.89 5.48
CA SER A 24 2.03 -19.19 4.15
C SER A 24 2.79 -20.27 3.36
N SER A 25 4.03 -20.57 3.76
CA SER A 25 4.80 -21.67 3.19
C SER A 25 4.45 -23.04 3.78
N ASN A 26 3.74 -23.06 4.91
CA ASN A 26 3.29 -24.27 5.58
C ASN A 26 1.94 -24.74 5.02
N PRO A 27 1.57 -26.03 5.17
CA PRO A 27 0.24 -26.51 4.83
C PRO A 27 -0.85 -25.76 5.61
N ILE A 28 -2.07 -25.73 5.05
CA ILE A 28 -3.21 -24.96 5.55
C ILE A 28 -3.51 -25.27 7.02
N GLU A 29 -3.36 -26.54 7.40
CA GLU A 29 -3.55 -27.03 8.76
C GLU A 29 -2.35 -27.86 9.18
N SER A 30 -1.73 -27.50 10.31
CA SER A 30 -0.63 -28.27 10.88
C SER A 30 -0.73 -28.35 12.40
N CYS A 31 -0.35 -29.49 12.97
CA CYS A 31 -0.29 -29.65 14.42
C CYS A 31 1.03 -29.08 14.92
N GLN A 32 0.93 -28.01 15.72
CA GLN A 32 2.06 -27.23 16.19
C GLN A 32 1.98 -27.15 17.72
N ASN A 33 3.04 -27.61 18.38
CA ASN A 33 3.09 -27.57 19.84
C ASN A 33 3.53 -26.16 20.26
N PHE A 34 2.69 -25.49 21.04
CA PHE A 34 2.93 -24.11 21.48
C PHE A 34 4.31 -23.87 22.11
N TYR A 35 4.83 -24.86 22.84
CA TYR A 35 6.14 -24.76 23.50
C TYR A 35 7.33 -24.88 22.55
N LYS A 36 7.16 -25.52 21.38
CA LYS A 36 8.24 -25.74 20.40
C LYS A 36 8.27 -24.65 19.33
N ASP A 37 7.10 -24.12 18.95
CA ASP A 37 6.99 -23.19 17.84
C ASP A 37 7.12 -21.73 18.30
N PHE A 38 8.32 -21.18 18.13
CA PHE A 38 8.63 -19.77 18.42
C PHE A 38 7.74 -18.80 17.63
N THR A 39 7.40 -19.12 16.38
CA THR A 39 6.52 -18.27 15.54
C THR A 39 5.15 -18.09 16.17
N LEU A 40 4.57 -19.16 16.73
CA LEU A 40 3.25 -19.13 17.38
C LEU A 40 3.29 -18.32 18.69
N GLN A 41 4.39 -18.38 19.44
CA GLN A 41 4.58 -17.59 20.66
C GLN A 41 4.64 -16.09 20.37
N ILE A 42 5.38 -15.70 19.32
CA ILE A 42 5.47 -14.30 18.88
C ILE A 42 4.11 -13.84 18.32
N ASP A 43 3.44 -14.67 17.51
CA ASP A 43 2.11 -14.34 16.98
C ASP A 43 1.09 -14.14 18.12
N MET A 44 1.12 -15.00 19.15
CA MET A 44 0.28 -14.84 20.34
C MET A 44 0.55 -13.51 21.05
N ALA A 45 1.82 -13.13 21.24
CA ALA A 45 2.18 -11.85 21.86
C ALA A 45 1.64 -10.65 21.06
N PHE A 46 1.76 -10.68 19.73
CA PHE A 46 1.21 -9.63 18.86
C PHE A 46 -0.32 -9.56 18.94
N ASN A 47 -1.01 -10.71 18.94
CA ASN A 47 -2.47 -10.73 19.00
C ASN A 47 -3.03 -10.31 20.36
N VAL A 48 -2.33 -10.60 21.47
CA VAL A 48 -2.68 -10.05 22.79
C VAL A 48 -2.57 -8.52 22.78
N PHE A 49 -1.52 -7.97 22.16
CA PHE A 49 -1.40 -6.52 22.01
C PHE A 49 -2.53 -5.94 21.15
N PHE A 50 -2.88 -6.55 20.02
CA PHE A 50 -3.99 -6.09 19.18
C PHE A 50 -5.35 -6.21 19.88
N LEU A 51 -5.57 -7.25 20.68
CA LEU A 51 -6.79 -7.39 21.48
C LEU A 51 -6.94 -6.23 22.48
N LEU A 52 -5.85 -5.87 23.18
CA LEU A 52 -5.86 -4.73 24.10
C LEU A 52 -6.10 -3.41 23.34
N TYR A 53 -5.46 -3.23 22.18
CA TYR A 53 -5.65 -2.05 21.34
C TYR A 53 -7.11 -1.92 20.84
N PHE A 54 -7.69 -3.01 20.37
CA PHE A 54 -9.09 -3.11 19.97
C PHE A 54 -10.03 -2.79 21.13
N GLY A 55 -9.77 -3.36 22.31
CA GLY A 55 -10.56 -3.09 23.52
C GLY A 55 -10.53 -1.62 23.95
N LEU A 56 -9.37 -0.97 23.90
CA LEU A 56 -9.24 0.46 24.19
C LEU A 56 -10.00 1.33 23.17
N ARG A 57 -9.92 1.01 21.87
CA ARG A 57 -10.68 1.69 20.82
C ARG A 57 -12.19 1.50 20.99
N PHE A 58 -12.64 0.29 21.35
CA PHE A 58 -14.04 -0.02 21.58
C PHE A 58 -14.64 0.77 22.75
N ILE A 59 -13.88 0.96 23.83
CA ILE A 59 -14.31 1.76 24.99
C ILE A 59 -14.36 3.25 24.65
N ALA A 60 -13.42 3.73 23.83
CA ALA A 60 -13.34 5.14 23.42
C ALA A 60 -14.34 5.54 22.32
N ALA A 61 -14.99 4.58 21.66
CA ALA A 61 -15.94 4.85 20.59
C ALA A 61 -17.29 5.38 21.12
N ASN A 62 -17.75 6.49 20.56
CA ASN A 62 -19.06 7.07 20.87
C ASN A 62 -20.20 6.17 20.40
N ASP A 63 -20.11 5.65 19.17
CA ASP A 63 -21.11 4.77 18.55
C ASP A 63 -20.56 3.35 18.36
N LYS A 64 -21.05 2.42 19.18
CA LYS A 64 -20.55 1.04 19.20
C LYS A 64 -20.85 0.25 17.92
N LEU A 65 -21.98 0.52 17.25
CA LEU A 65 -22.35 -0.18 16.01
C LEU A 65 -21.49 0.24 14.82
N TRP A 66 -21.26 1.55 14.67
CA TRP A 66 -20.38 2.07 13.62
C TRP A 66 -18.95 1.60 13.80
N PHE A 67 -18.49 1.53 15.06
CA PHE A 67 -17.17 0.98 15.36
C PHE A 67 -17.00 -0.48 14.90
N TRP A 68 -18.05 -1.31 15.04
CA TRP A 68 -18.01 -2.71 14.59
C TRP A 68 -17.95 -2.87 13.07
N LEU A 69 -18.52 -1.92 12.32
CA LEU A 69 -18.50 -1.91 10.85
C LEU A 69 -17.27 -1.23 10.25
N GLU A 70 -16.40 -0.64 11.08
CA GLU A 70 -15.13 -0.06 10.63
C GLU A 70 -14.19 -1.16 10.12
N VAL A 71 -13.60 -0.97 8.93
CA VAL A 71 -12.71 -1.96 8.28
C VAL A 71 -11.61 -2.44 9.23
N ASN A 72 -11.06 -1.54 10.05
CA ASN A 72 -10.01 -1.83 11.03
C ASN A 72 -10.49 -2.82 12.11
N SER A 73 -11.69 -2.57 12.65
CA SER A 73 -12.34 -3.42 13.63
C SER A 73 -12.71 -4.78 13.05
N VAL A 74 -13.17 -4.81 11.79
CA VAL A 74 -13.49 -6.04 11.07
C VAL A 74 -12.25 -6.91 10.88
N VAL A 75 -11.12 -6.31 10.51
CA VAL A 75 -9.83 -7.04 10.38
C VAL A 75 -9.41 -7.62 11.73
N ASP A 76 -9.50 -6.85 12.82
CA ASP A 76 -9.16 -7.32 14.16
C ASP A 76 -10.09 -8.47 14.60
N PHE A 77 -11.38 -8.35 14.31
CA PHE A 77 -12.38 -9.38 14.62
C PHE A 77 -12.11 -10.71 13.92
N PHE A 78 -11.69 -10.71 12.65
CA PHE A 78 -11.40 -11.94 11.92
C PHE A 78 -10.00 -12.51 12.18
N THR A 79 -9.05 -11.70 12.63
CA THR A 79 -7.65 -12.15 12.77
C THR A 79 -7.27 -12.54 14.20
N VAL A 80 -7.89 -11.93 15.22
CA VAL A 80 -7.51 -12.11 16.62
C VAL A 80 -8.10 -13.38 17.26
N PRO A 81 -9.42 -13.67 17.19
CA PRO A 81 -10.00 -14.86 17.80
C PRO A 81 -9.43 -16.19 17.30
N PRO A 82 -9.19 -16.40 15.97
CA PRO A 82 -8.64 -17.67 15.49
C PRO A 82 -7.26 -18.00 16.06
N VAL A 83 -6.45 -17.02 16.44
CA VAL A 83 -5.13 -17.26 17.05
C VAL A 83 -5.30 -17.82 18.48
N PHE A 84 -6.23 -17.29 19.26
CA PHE A 84 -6.53 -17.84 20.58
C PHE A 84 -7.07 -19.27 20.51
N VAL A 85 -7.94 -19.54 19.53
CA VAL A 85 -8.44 -20.90 19.26
C VAL A 85 -7.30 -21.83 18.81
N SER A 86 -6.39 -21.33 17.97
CA SER A 86 -5.22 -22.09 17.51
C SER A 86 -4.31 -22.54 18.66
N VAL A 87 -4.09 -21.66 19.65
CA VAL A 87 -3.33 -21.99 20.87
C VAL A 87 -4.10 -22.98 21.75
N TYR A 88 -5.41 -22.80 21.92
CA TYR A 88 -6.25 -23.72 22.72
C TYR A 88 -6.29 -25.13 22.14
N LEU A 89 -6.30 -25.27 20.81
CA LEU A 89 -6.37 -26.55 20.11
C LEU A 89 -4.99 -27.15 19.76
N ASN A 90 -3.88 -26.45 20.05
CA ASN A 90 -2.51 -26.83 19.60
C ASN A 90 -2.44 -27.16 18.10
N ARG A 91 -3.16 -26.38 17.29
CA ARG A 91 -3.29 -26.58 15.84
C ARG A 91 -3.25 -25.24 15.15
N SER A 92 -2.32 -25.06 14.21
CA SER A 92 -2.26 -23.86 13.39
C SER A 92 -3.17 -24.00 12.17
N TRP A 93 -3.96 -22.96 11.93
CA TRP A 93 -4.79 -22.82 10.73
C TRP A 93 -4.46 -21.49 10.06
N LEU A 94 -4.10 -21.54 8.78
CA LEU A 94 -3.76 -20.35 8.00
C LEU A 94 -4.96 -19.40 7.84
N GLY A 95 -6.15 -19.96 7.59
CA GLY A 95 -7.44 -19.28 7.58
C GLY A 95 -7.43 -17.87 6.97
N LEU A 96 -8.04 -16.91 7.68
CA LEU A 96 -8.19 -15.51 7.26
C LEU A 96 -7.02 -14.61 7.68
N ARG A 97 -5.84 -15.16 8.00
CA ARG A 97 -4.69 -14.37 8.45
C ARG A 97 -4.21 -13.35 7.41
N PHE A 98 -4.48 -13.57 6.13
CA PHE A 98 -4.15 -12.64 5.05
C PHE A 98 -4.87 -11.28 5.18
N LEU A 99 -6.00 -11.19 5.89
CA LEU A 99 -6.69 -9.93 6.15
C LEU A 99 -5.82 -8.92 6.92
N ARG A 100 -4.74 -9.38 7.59
CA ARG A 100 -3.75 -8.51 8.22
C ARG A 100 -3.11 -7.54 7.22
N ALA A 101 -3.04 -7.88 5.94
CA ALA A 101 -2.55 -7.00 4.88
C ALA A 101 -3.41 -5.73 4.72
N LEU A 102 -4.73 -5.80 5.04
CA LEU A 102 -5.63 -4.65 5.00
C LEU A 102 -5.23 -3.52 5.95
N ARG A 103 -4.48 -3.83 7.02
CA ARG A 103 -3.98 -2.81 7.95
C ARG A 103 -2.98 -1.85 7.31
N LEU A 104 -2.40 -2.19 6.14
CA LEU A 104 -1.52 -1.31 5.39
C LEU A 104 -2.23 -0.03 4.90
N ILE A 105 -3.56 -0.02 4.81
CA ILE A 105 -4.34 1.19 4.45
C ILE A 105 -4.05 2.35 5.43
N GLN A 106 -3.85 2.06 6.71
CA GLN A 106 -3.56 3.07 7.73
C GLN A 106 -2.15 3.66 7.61
N PHE A 107 -1.28 3.09 6.77
CA PHE A 107 0.10 3.55 6.63
C PHE A 107 0.18 5.04 6.28
N SER A 108 -0.72 5.50 5.39
CA SER A 108 -0.78 6.90 4.97
C SER A 108 -1.14 7.85 6.13
N GLU A 109 -2.05 7.45 7.02
CA GLU A 109 -2.44 8.20 8.21
C GLU A 109 -1.31 8.28 9.24
N ILE A 110 -0.60 7.17 9.43
CA ILE A 110 0.52 7.07 10.36
C ILE A 110 1.66 8.00 9.92
N LEU A 111 1.98 8.04 8.63
CA LEU A 111 3.04 8.90 8.12
C LEU A 111 2.71 10.40 8.22
N GLN A 112 1.42 10.75 8.11
CA GLN A 112 0.94 12.12 8.36
C GLN A 112 1.13 12.49 9.83
N PHE A 113 0.76 11.58 10.73
CA PHE A 113 0.90 11.78 12.17
C PHE A 113 2.37 11.93 12.61
N LEU A 114 3.31 11.29 11.91
CA LEU A 114 4.76 11.44 12.13
C LEU A 114 5.35 12.72 11.51
N ASN A 115 4.54 13.60 10.90
CA ASN A 115 4.99 14.80 10.20
C ASN A 115 6.00 14.51 9.06
N ILE A 116 6.02 13.28 8.52
CA ILE A 116 6.87 12.89 7.39
C ILE A 116 6.24 13.38 6.08
N LEU A 117 4.93 13.18 5.93
CA LEU A 117 4.16 13.65 4.78
C LEU A 117 3.56 15.03 5.08
N LYS A 118 4.16 16.07 4.51
CA LYS A 118 3.71 17.47 4.71
C LYS A 118 2.90 18.02 3.54
N THR A 119 3.11 17.47 2.34
CA THR A 119 2.48 17.94 1.11
C THR A 119 1.24 17.10 0.80
N SER A 120 0.13 17.74 0.42
CA SER A 120 -1.12 17.07 0.02
C SER A 120 -0.91 16.03 -1.09
N ASN A 121 -0.09 16.35 -2.09
CA ASN A 121 0.24 15.43 -3.18
C ASN A 121 0.94 14.15 -2.69
N SER A 122 1.87 14.28 -1.72
CA SER A 122 2.59 13.13 -1.15
C SER A 122 1.67 12.28 -0.28
N ILE A 123 0.76 12.91 0.48
CA ILE A 123 -0.27 12.20 1.25
C ILE A 123 -1.16 11.38 0.33
N LYS A 124 -1.67 12.01 -0.73
CA LYS A 124 -2.54 11.35 -1.71
C LYS A 124 -1.84 10.18 -2.40
N LEU A 125 -0.58 10.38 -2.82
CA LEU A 125 0.23 9.33 -3.45
C LEU A 125 0.44 8.13 -2.51
N VAL A 126 0.88 8.36 -1.27
CA VAL A 126 1.09 7.26 -0.30
C VAL A 126 -0.22 6.56 0.00
N ASN A 127 -1.33 7.29 0.10
CA ASN A 127 -2.64 6.69 0.32
C ASN A 127 -3.03 5.74 -0.83
N LEU A 128 -2.94 6.19 -2.08
CA LEU A 128 -3.23 5.37 -3.26
C LEU A 128 -2.33 4.12 -3.33
N CYS A 129 -1.02 4.29 -3.11
CA CYS A 129 -0.09 3.17 -3.09
C CYS A 129 -0.42 2.18 -1.96
N SER A 130 -0.76 2.67 -0.77
CA SER A 130 -1.10 1.81 0.37
C SER A 130 -2.38 1.00 0.13
N ILE A 131 -3.43 1.63 -0.44
CA ILE A 131 -4.69 0.95 -0.78
C ILE A 131 -4.45 -0.09 -1.88
N PHE A 132 -3.66 0.24 -2.90
CA PHE A 132 -3.31 -0.68 -3.98
C PHE A 132 -2.57 -1.92 -3.47
N ILE A 133 -1.47 -1.74 -2.73
CA ILE A 133 -0.65 -2.83 -2.20
C ILE A 133 -1.46 -3.68 -1.21
N SER A 134 -2.21 -3.04 -0.32
CA SER A 134 -3.09 -3.69 0.65
C SER A 134 -4.11 -4.61 -0.04
N THR A 135 -4.82 -4.09 -1.03
CA THR A 135 -5.88 -4.85 -1.72
C THR A 135 -5.29 -5.97 -2.56
N TRP A 136 -4.16 -5.74 -3.22
CA TRP A 136 -3.45 -6.77 -3.99
C TRP A 136 -3.00 -7.95 -3.11
N LEU A 137 -2.33 -7.68 -1.98
CA LEU A 137 -1.88 -8.72 -1.06
C LEU A 137 -3.05 -9.47 -0.41
N THR A 138 -4.11 -8.75 -0.04
CA THR A 138 -5.31 -9.37 0.55
C THR A 138 -6.01 -10.28 -0.45
N ALA A 139 -6.16 -9.84 -1.71
CA ALA A 139 -6.72 -10.66 -2.77
C ALA A 139 -5.84 -11.89 -3.07
N ALA A 140 -4.51 -11.74 -3.02
CA ALA A 140 -3.57 -12.84 -3.21
C ALA A 140 -3.70 -13.89 -2.11
N GLY A 141 -3.88 -13.45 -0.87
CA GLY A 141 -4.15 -14.35 0.26
C GLY A 141 -5.51 -15.04 0.17
N PHE A 142 -6.52 -14.34 -0.34
CA PHE A 142 -7.84 -14.95 -0.56
C PHE A 142 -7.77 -16.07 -1.61
N ILE A 143 -7.20 -15.81 -2.79
CA ILE A 143 -7.06 -16.84 -3.82
C ILE A 143 -6.14 -17.99 -3.37
N HIS A 144 -5.08 -17.68 -2.61
CA HIS A 144 -4.21 -18.68 -2.00
C HIS A 144 -4.98 -19.61 -1.05
N LEU A 145 -5.86 -19.07 -0.21
CA LEU A 145 -6.69 -19.87 0.68
C LEU A 145 -7.67 -20.74 -0.13
N VAL A 146 -8.35 -20.17 -1.11
CA VAL A 146 -9.38 -20.86 -1.90
C VAL A 146 -8.78 -21.98 -2.75
N GLU A 147 -7.69 -21.74 -3.47
CA GLU A 147 -7.06 -22.74 -4.34
C GLU A 147 -6.44 -23.89 -3.54
N ASN A 148 -5.77 -23.59 -2.41
CA ASN A 148 -5.19 -24.63 -1.57
C ASN A 148 -6.27 -25.44 -0.81
N SER A 149 -7.38 -24.81 -0.40
CA SER A 149 -8.45 -25.52 0.31
C SER A 149 -9.24 -26.43 -0.63
N GLY A 150 -9.49 -26.00 -1.86
CA GLY A 150 -10.38 -26.69 -2.81
C GLY A 150 -11.86 -26.34 -2.60
N ASP A 151 -12.70 -26.79 -3.54
CA ASP A 151 -14.14 -26.54 -3.49
C ASP A 151 -14.87 -27.54 -2.57
N PRO A 152 -15.78 -27.07 -1.69
CA PRO A 152 -16.57 -27.96 -0.83
C PRO A 152 -17.45 -28.95 -1.59
N TRP A 153 -17.99 -28.56 -2.76
CA TRP A 153 -18.91 -29.40 -3.55
C TRP A 153 -18.22 -30.60 -4.23
N GLU A 154 -16.92 -30.52 -4.43
CA GLU A 154 -16.09 -31.59 -5.01
C GLU A 154 -15.33 -32.36 -3.92
N ASN A 155 -15.81 -32.32 -2.66
CA ASN A 155 -15.17 -32.92 -1.49
C ASN A 155 -13.68 -32.53 -1.34
N PHE A 156 -13.34 -31.27 -1.67
CA PHE A 156 -11.97 -30.72 -1.62
C PHE A 156 -10.92 -31.48 -2.46
N GLN A 157 -11.34 -32.26 -3.46
CA GLN A 157 -10.43 -33.04 -4.32
C GLN A 157 -9.74 -32.20 -5.39
N ASN A 158 -10.30 -31.04 -5.73
CA ASN A 158 -9.79 -30.15 -6.78
C ASN A 158 -8.82 -29.08 -6.26
N ASN A 159 -8.10 -29.39 -5.18
CA ASN A 159 -7.11 -28.46 -4.64
C ASN A 159 -5.94 -28.25 -5.61
N GLN A 160 -5.39 -27.05 -5.58
CA GLN A 160 -4.20 -26.70 -6.31
C GLN A 160 -3.18 -26.14 -5.33
N ALA A 161 -2.09 -26.87 -5.13
CA ALA A 161 -0.98 -26.44 -4.30
C ALA A 161 -0.27 -25.26 -4.97
N LEU A 162 -0.72 -24.05 -4.65
CA LEU A 162 -0.10 -22.79 -5.06
C LEU A 162 0.55 -22.15 -3.85
N THR A 163 1.77 -21.69 -4.01
CA THR A 163 2.42 -20.85 -3.02
C THR A 163 1.80 -19.45 -3.00
N TYR A 164 1.87 -18.77 -1.86
CA TYR A 164 1.37 -17.40 -1.73
C TYR A 164 1.98 -16.45 -2.78
N TRP A 165 3.27 -16.61 -3.10
CA TRP A 165 3.96 -15.76 -4.07
C TRP A 165 3.54 -16.05 -5.52
N GLU A 166 3.19 -17.28 -5.87
CA GLU A 166 2.58 -17.60 -7.16
C GLU A 166 1.19 -16.95 -7.29
N CYS A 167 0.41 -16.89 -6.20
CA CYS A 167 -0.85 -16.17 -6.17
C CYS A 167 -0.66 -14.65 -6.33
N VAL A 168 0.36 -14.07 -5.68
CA VAL A 168 0.73 -12.66 -5.86
C VAL A 168 1.10 -12.37 -7.32
N TYR A 169 1.90 -13.26 -7.93
CA TYR A 169 2.27 -13.20 -9.35
C TYR A 169 1.04 -13.28 -10.26
N LEU A 170 0.16 -14.29 -10.06
CA LEU A 170 -1.09 -14.48 -10.79
C LEU A 170 -1.92 -13.19 -10.82
N LEU A 171 -2.13 -12.57 -9.66
CA LEU A 171 -2.92 -11.35 -9.58
C LEU A 171 -2.24 -10.15 -10.25
N MET A 172 -0.92 -10.04 -10.20
CA MET A 172 -0.18 -8.97 -10.88
C MET A 172 -0.29 -9.11 -12.40
N VAL A 173 -0.11 -10.32 -12.93
CA VAL A 173 -0.25 -10.64 -14.36
C VAL A 173 -1.69 -10.42 -14.83
N THR A 174 -2.66 -10.70 -13.97
CA THR A 174 -4.09 -10.50 -14.28
C THR A 174 -4.45 -9.01 -14.26
N MET A 175 -4.05 -8.26 -13.23
CA MET A 175 -4.34 -6.81 -13.14
C MET A 175 -3.65 -6.01 -14.24
N SER A 176 -2.46 -6.43 -14.66
CA SER A 176 -1.76 -5.80 -15.80
C SER A 176 -2.34 -6.21 -17.16
N THR A 177 -3.39 -7.02 -17.21
CA THR A 177 -4.03 -7.55 -18.44
C THR A 177 -3.10 -8.37 -19.33
N VAL A 178 -1.97 -8.85 -18.80
CA VAL A 178 -1.00 -9.64 -19.57
C VAL A 178 -1.52 -11.07 -19.78
N GLY A 179 -1.95 -11.73 -18.70
CA GLY A 179 -2.61 -13.04 -18.76
C GLY A 179 -1.80 -14.14 -19.45
N TYR A 180 -0.56 -14.41 -19.01
CA TYR A 180 0.29 -15.46 -19.59
C TYR A 180 -0.36 -16.85 -19.62
N GLY A 181 -1.19 -17.17 -18.61
CA GLY A 181 -1.89 -18.46 -18.49
C GLY A 181 -1.01 -19.61 -18.00
N ASP A 182 0.19 -19.31 -17.49
CA ASP A 182 1.10 -20.26 -16.86
C ASP A 182 0.60 -20.69 -15.47
N VAL A 183 0.16 -19.73 -14.67
CA VAL A 183 -0.55 -19.93 -13.41
C VAL A 183 -1.97 -19.41 -13.58
N TYR A 184 -2.97 -20.18 -13.13
CA TYR A 184 -4.37 -19.81 -13.16
C TYR A 184 -5.16 -20.56 -12.07
N ALA A 185 -6.30 -20.00 -11.69
CA ALA A 185 -7.23 -20.58 -10.72
C ALA A 185 -8.01 -21.76 -11.33
N LYS A 186 -7.90 -22.95 -10.73
CA LYS A 186 -8.62 -24.14 -11.18
C LYS A 186 -9.95 -24.31 -10.47
N THR A 187 -10.05 -23.88 -9.21
CA THR A 187 -11.27 -24.05 -8.40
C THR A 187 -12.40 -23.17 -8.91
N THR A 188 -13.64 -23.61 -8.70
CA THR A 188 -14.85 -22.89 -9.09
C THR A 188 -14.97 -21.58 -8.30
N LEU A 189 -14.72 -21.64 -6.98
CA LEU A 189 -14.67 -20.45 -6.13
C LEU A 189 -13.55 -19.50 -6.53
N GLY A 190 -12.38 -20.03 -6.87
CA GLY A 190 -11.24 -19.23 -7.32
C GLY A 190 -11.55 -18.51 -8.62
N ARG A 191 -12.14 -19.19 -9.60
CA ARG A 191 -12.58 -18.57 -10.87
C ARG A 191 -13.65 -17.51 -10.65
N LEU A 192 -14.65 -17.78 -9.80
CA LEU A 192 -15.69 -16.80 -9.47
C LEU A 192 -15.06 -15.54 -8.85
N PHE A 193 -14.14 -15.71 -7.92
CA PHE A 193 -13.40 -14.59 -7.33
C PHE A 193 -12.60 -13.83 -8.38
N MET A 194 -11.89 -14.52 -9.28
CA MET A 194 -11.12 -13.87 -10.35
C MET A 194 -12.01 -13.02 -11.27
N VAL A 195 -13.24 -13.43 -11.57
CA VAL A 195 -14.18 -12.61 -12.36
C VAL A 195 -14.48 -11.28 -11.67
N PHE A 196 -14.88 -11.32 -10.39
CA PHE A 196 -15.14 -10.10 -9.63
C PHE A 196 -13.87 -9.26 -9.42
N PHE A 197 -12.74 -9.92 -9.20
CA PHE A 197 -11.46 -9.26 -9.01
C PHE A 197 -10.97 -8.57 -10.28
N ILE A 198 -11.18 -9.14 -11.47
CA ILE A 198 -10.86 -8.48 -12.74
C ILE A 198 -11.71 -7.22 -12.91
N LEU A 199 -13.03 -7.29 -12.65
CA LEU A 199 -13.91 -6.13 -12.75
C LEU A 199 -13.50 -4.99 -11.81
N GLY A 200 -13.25 -5.30 -10.54
CA GLY A 200 -12.84 -4.30 -9.55
C GLY A 200 -11.39 -3.83 -9.72
N GLY A 201 -10.49 -4.78 -9.98
CA GLY A 201 -9.06 -4.58 -10.12
C GLY A 201 -8.70 -3.74 -11.34
N LEU A 202 -9.36 -3.96 -12.49
CA LEU A 202 -9.16 -3.11 -13.67
C LEU A 202 -9.66 -1.69 -13.44
N ALA A 203 -10.81 -1.51 -12.79
CA ALA A 203 -11.33 -0.18 -12.46
C ALA A 203 -10.36 0.58 -11.51
N MET A 204 -9.83 -0.11 -10.49
CA MET A 204 -8.82 0.47 -9.61
C MET A 204 -7.51 0.77 -10.33
N PHE A 205 -6.99 -0.17 -11.12
CA PHE A 205 -5.72 -0.01 -11.83
C PHE A 205 -5.80 1.15 -12.84
N ALA A 206 -6.88 1.22 -13.63
CA ALA A 206 -7.12 2.29 -14.59
C ALA A 206 -7.25 3.67 -13.93
N SER A 207 -7.75 3.75 -12.70
CA SER A 207 -7.88 5.02 -11.96
C SER A 207 -6.57 5.42 -11.27
N TYR A 208 -5.90 4.48 -10.61
CA TYR A 208 -4.76 4.78 -9.74
C TYR A 208 -3.47 5.00 -10.51
N VAL A 209 -3.23 4.26 -11.61
CA VAL A 209 -1.97 4.37 -12.36
C VAL A 209 -1.76 5.77 -12.96
N PRO A 210 -2.73 6.37 -13.68
CA PRO A 210 -2.57 7.73 -14.21
C PRO A 210 -2.38 8.76 -13.11
N GLU A 211 -3.10 8.63 -12.00
CA GLU A 211 -3.02 9.55 -10.87
C GLU A 211 -1.65 9.50 -10.19
N ILE A 212 -1.09 8.30 -10.00
CA ILE A 212 0.27 8.13 -9.49
C ILE A 212 1.30 8.75 -10.47
N ILE A 213 1.13 8.53 -11.78
CA ILE A 213 2.02 9.08 -12.81
C ILE A 213 1.99 10.61 -12.81
N GLU A 214 0.81 11.23 -12.70
CA GLU A 214 0.66 12.68 -12.64
C GLU A 214 1.34 13.25 -11.38
N LEU A 215 1.13 12.62 -10.23
CA LEU A 215 1.72 13.05 -8.96
C LEU A 215 3.25 12.92 -8.94
N ILE A 216 3.82 11.88 -9.56
CA ILE A 216 5.28 11.71 -9.70
C ILE A 216 5.84 12.64 -10.78
N GLY A 217 5.10 12.84 -11.87
CA GLY A 217 5.50 13.62 -13.04
C GLY A 217 5.55 15.13 -12.79
N ASN A 218 4.89 15.63 -11.74
CA ASN A 218 4.85 17.05 -11.39
C ASN A 218 6.16 17.59 -10.76
N ARG A 219 7.31 17.07 -11.20
CA ARG A 219 8.63 17.56 -10.83
C ARG A 219 8.94 18.79 -11.68
N LYS A 220 9.33 19.91 -11.05
CA LYS A 220 9.74 21.13 -11.78
C LYS A 220 10.86 20.80 -12.76
N LYS A 221 10.55 20.81 -14.07
CA LYS A 221 11.51 20.56 -15.16
C LYS A 221 12.65 21.59 -15.20
N TYR A 222 12.38 22.79 -14.70
CA TYR A 222 13.35 23.87 -14.51
C TYR A 222 13.69 24.03 -13.03
N GLY A 223 14.34 23.02 -12.46
CA GLY A 223 14.90 23.04 -11.11
C GLY A 223 16.41 22.93 -11.17
N GLY A 224 17.11 23.91 -10.62
CA GLY A 224 18.57 23.96 -10.57
C GLY A 224 19.06 25.36 -10.23
N SER A 225 20.22 25.47 -9.59
CA SER A 225 20.92 26.75 -9.47
C SER A 225 21.78 26.94 -10.71
N TYR A 226 21.77 28.14 -11.30
CA TYR A 226 22.65 28.46 -12.41
C TYR A 226 24.10 28.45 -11.91
N SER A 227 24.90 27.47 -12.34
CA SER A 227 26.32 27.44 -12.07
C SER A 227 27.01 28.51 -12.93
N ALA A 228 27.35 29.63 -12.30
CA ALA A 228 28.09 30.70 -12.97
C ALA A 228 29.45 30.18 -13.44
N VAL A 229 29.67 30.18 -14.76
CA VAL A 229 30.95 29.82 -15.36
C VAL A 229 31.84 31.06 -15.36
N SER A 230 32.98 30.98 -14.67
CA SER A 230 33.98 32.06 -14.61
C SER A 230 34.42 32.45 -16.03
N GLY A 231 34.31 33.72 -16.39
CA GLY A 231 34.71 34.27 -17.70
C GLY A 231 33.57 34.63 -18.67
N ARG A 232 32.30 34.31 -18.39
CA ARG A 232 31.15 34.81 -19.19
C ARG A 232 30.38 35.89 -18.43
N LYS A 233 30.33 37.11 -18.98
CA LYS A 233 29.50 38.20 -18.43
C LYS A 233 28.01 37.84 -18.57
N GLN A 234 27.26 38.03 -17.49
CA GLN A 234 25.86 37.65 -17.36
C GLN A 234 24.93 38.67 -18.07
N CYS A 235 24.32 38.29 -19.20
CA CYS A 235 23.34 39.15 -19.91
C CYS A 235 21.95 39.22 -19.25
N LEU A 236 21.67 38.48 -18.18
CA LEU A 236 20.32 38.45 -17.56
C LEU A 236 19.93 39.78 -16.91
N ARG A 237 20.89 40.55 -16.38
CA ARG A 237 20.62 41.88 -15.79
C ARG A 237 20.39 42.94 -16.87
N ALA A 238 21.14 42.88 -17.97
CA ALA A 238 21.03 43.84 -19.06
C ALA A 238 19.71 43.71 -19.84
N THR A 239 19.23 42.49 -20.09
CA THR A 239 17.95 42.28 -20.79
C THR A 239 16.75 42.65 -19.91
N CYS A 240 16.81 42.32 -18.61
CA CYS A 240 15.75 42.69 -17.67
C CYS A 240 15.69 44.20 -17.43
N GLN A 241 16.84 44.87 -17.35
CA GLN A 241 16.90 46.34 -17.25
C GLN A 241 16.49 47.04 -18.55
N LYS A 242 16.80 46.48 -19.72
CA LYS A 242 16.30 46.98 -21.03
C LYS A 242 14.77 46.84 -21.16
N LEU A 243 14.19 45.74 -20.67
CA LEU A 243 12.73 45.53 -20.64
C LEU A 243 12.01 46.44 -19.62
N LEU A 244 12.64 46.72 -18.48
CA LEU A 244 12.15 47.70 -17.51
C LEU A 244 12.26 49.14 -18.03
N LEU A 245 13.33 49.51 -18.73
CA LEU A 245 13.45 50.84 -19.33
C LEU A 245 12.51 51.06 -20.52
N SER A 246 12.26 50.04 -21.36
CA SER A 246 11.35 50.15 -22.50
C SER A 246 9.87 50.18 -22.12
N SER A 247 9.52 49.76 -20.90
CA SER A 247 8.17 49.92 -20.34
C SER A 247 7.98 51.25 -19.60
N LEU A 248 9.06 51.88 -19.12
CA LEU A 248 9.05 53.20 -18.48
C LEU A 248 9.16 54.37 -19.46
N ILE A 249 9.81 54.17 -20.62
CA ILE A 249 9.99 55.22 -21.64
C ILE A 249 9.25 54.75 -22.90
N GLY A 250 8.12 55.41 -23.20
CA GLY A 250 7.27 55.08 -24.33
C GLY A 250 8.04 54.93 -25.65
N ARG A 251 7.57 54.01 -26.50
CA ARG A 251 8.22 53.40 -27.68
C ARG A 251 9.05 54.29 -28.63
N ASN A 252 8.98 55.61 -28.57
CA ASN A 252 9.58 56.51 -29.57
C ASN A 252 11.03 56.94 -29.31
N THR A 253 11.67 56.55 -28.20
CA THR A 253 13.10 56.91 -27.95
C THR A 253 14.05 55.71 -28.01
N ALA A 254 13.55 54.50 -28.23
CA ALA A 254 14.37 53.28 -28.22
C ALA A 254 15.23 53.08 -29.49
N GLU A 255 14.92 53.76 -30.60
CA GLU A 255 15.68 53.67 -31.85
C GLU A 255 17.01 54.43 -31.85
N LEU A 256 17.26 55.32 -30.88
CA LEU A 256 18.44 56.21 -30.89
C LEU A 256 19.68 55.65 -30.17
N ILE A 257 19.63 54.43 -29.61
CA ILE A 257 20.78 53.82 -28.89
C ILE A 257 21.23 52.51 -29.58
N ILE A 258 21.02 52.40 -30.89
CA ILE A 258 21.52 51.28 -31.70
C ILE A 258 22.54 51.83 -32.69
N GLN A 259 23.77 52.06 -32.25
CA GLN A 259 24.92 51.91 -33.13
C GLN A 259 25.89 50.89 -32.50
N PRO A 260 26.29 49.85 -33.23
CA PRO A 260 27.32 48.94 -32.78
C PRO A 260 28.67 49.60 -33.02
N GLU A 261 29.45 49.83 -31.96
CA GLU A 261 30.88 50.07 -32.13
C GLU A 261 31.53 48.73 -32.50
N ALA A 262 31.93 48.65 -33.76
CA ALA A 262 32.86 47.67 -34.27
C ALA A 262 34.28 48.11 -33.89
N GLU A 263 34.96 47.30 -33.08
CA GLU A 263 36.38 46.89 -33.18
C GLU A 263 36.68 45.82 -32.13
#